data_AF-A0A383CC49-F1
#
_entry.id   AF-A0A383CC49-F1
#
_cell.length_a   1.000
_cell.length_b   1.000
_cell.length_c   1.000
_cell.angle_alpha   90.00
_cell.angle_beta   90.00
_cell.angle_gamma   90.00
#
_symmetry.space_group_name_H-M   'P 1'
#
loop_
_entity.id
_entity.type
_entity.pdbx_description
1 polymer ?
#
loop_
_entity_poly.entity_id
_entity_poly.type
_entity_poly.pdbx_seq_one_letter_code
_entity_poly.pdbx_strand_id
1 'polypeptide(L)'
;MRGIVVCVHPRAAEEGARILENGGNAFDAAIATAFVQMVTLPFSCGVGGMMSAHIFAPYKDDHVIIDGCLRAGSRVTSTMWADDYLGEAEVSGSSLFEDLRSTMGYT
;
A
#
# COMPACT_ATOMS: atom_id res chain seq x y z
N MET A 1 26.22 3.91 12.47
CA MET A 1 24.84 3.51 12.13
C MET A 1 24.77 2.00 11.99
N ARG A 2 23.76 1.34 12.54
CA ARG A 2 23.50 -0.10 12.32
C ARG A 2 22.01 -0.28 12.01
N GLY A 3 21.64 -0.07 10.75
CA GLY A 3 20.28 -0.23 10.25
C GLY A 3 20.27 -0.10 8.73
N ILE A 4 19.28 -0.71 8.09
CA ILE A 4 19.12 -0.68 6.64
C ILE A 4 17.67 -0.34 6.30
N VAL A 5 17.48 0.50 5.30
CA VAL A 5 16.17 0.82 4.73
C VAL A 5 16.20 0.46 3.26
N VAL A 6 15.20 -0.28 2.80
CA VAL A 6 15.04 -0.69 1.41
C VAL A 6 13.60 -0.43 1.00
N CYS A 7 13.40 0.27 -0.11
CA CYS A 7 12.09 0.48 -0.73
C CYS A 7 12.25 0.77 -2.23
N VAL A 8 11.13 0.93 -2.93
CA VAL A 8 11.11 1.11 -4.40
C VAL A 8 11.66 2.47 -4.80
N HIS A 9 11.28 3.53 -4.09
CA HIS A 9 11.67 4.89 -4.46
C HIS A 9 12.92 5.35 -3.68
N PRO A 10 14.00 5.82 -4.34
CA PRO A 10 15.27 6.14 -3.68
C PRO A 10 15.13 7.25 -2.63
N ARG A 11 14.35 8.31 -2.92
CA ARG A 11 14.10 9.38 -1.93
C ARG A 11 13.38 8.89 -0.68
N ALA A 12 12.48 7.91 -0.81
CA ALA A 12 11.80 7.37 0.36
C ALA A 12 12.78 6.57 1.23
N ALA A 13 13.71 5.84 0.62
CA ALA A 13 14.78 5.13 1.33
C ALA A 13 15.71 6.11 2.05
N GLU A 14 16.07 7.22 1.40
CA GLU A 14 16.90 8.28 1.99
C GLU A 14 16.22 8.92 3.21
N GLU A 15 14.94 9.29 3.12
CA GLU A 15 14.23 9.85 4.27
C GLU A 15 14.07 8.83 5.41
N GLY A 16 13.78 7.57 5.10
CA GLY A 16 13.77 6.50 6.09
C GLY A 16 15.12 6.30 6.77
N ALA A 17 16.21 6.34 5.99
CA ALA A 17 17.56 6.27 6.52
C ALA A 17 17.82 7.44 7.48
N ARG A 18 17.47 8.68 7.10
CA ARG A 18 17.56 9.88 7.96
C ARG A 18 16.85 9.72 9.30
N ILE A 19 15.70 9.04 9.34
CA ILE A 19 15.02 8.73 10.61
C ILE A 19 15.91 7.86 11.51
N LEU A 20 16.56 6.83 10.97
CA LEU A 20 17.51 6.00 11.73
C LEU A 20 18.75 6.81 12.15
N GLU A 21 19.26 7.70 11.30
CA GLU A 21 20.41 8.56 11.63
C GLU A 21 20.10 9.48 12.82
N ASN A 22 18.87 9.98 12.88
CA ASN A 22 18.37 10.86 13.93
C ASN A 22 17.91 10.12 15.20
N GLY A 23 18.18 8.81 15.31
CA GLY A 23 17.90 8.02 16.51
C GLY A 23 16.51 7.38 16.56
N GLY A 24 15.73 7.43 15.48
CA GLY A 24 14.49 6.69 15.35
C GLY A 24 14.73 5.17 15.25
N ASN A 25 13.69 4.39 15.55
CA ASN A 25 13.75 2.94 15.44
C ASN A 25 13.31 2.44 14.05
N ALA A 26 13.33 1.12 13.83
CA ALA A 26 12.93 0.52 12.55
C ALA A 26 11.46 0.78 12.17
N PHE A 27 10.56 0.87 13.15
CA PHE A 27 9.15 1.19 12.93
C PHE A 27 8.97 2.65 12.49
N ASP A 28 9.62 3.59 13.17
CA ASP A 28 9.58 5.01 12.82
C ASP A 28 10.10 5.23 11.38
N ALA A 29 11.22 4.60 11.05
CA ALA A 29 11.81 4.65 9.71
C ALA A 29 10.89 4.04 8.64
N ALA A 30 10.23 2.91 8.94
CA ALA A 30 9.28 2.27 8.02
C ALA A 30 8.06 3.17 7.74
N ILE A 31 7.49 3.79 8.77
CA ILE A 31 6.34 4.69 8.63
C ILE A 31 6.71 5.94 7.81
N ALA A 32 7.85 6.58 8.10
CA ALA A 32 8.33 7.72 7.32
C ALA A 32 8.58 7.35 5.85
N THR A 33 9.24 6.21 5.60
CA THR A 33 9.48 5.68 4.26
C THR A 33 8.16 5.47 3.51
N ALA A 34 7.16 4.87 4.16
CA ALA A 34 5.85 4.62 3.55
C ALA A 34 5.11 5.91 3.18
N PHE A 35 5.10 6.92 4.05
CA PHE A 35 4.45 8.20 3.78
C PHE A 35 5.16 9.00 2.67
N VAL A 36 6.50 9.00 2.66
CA VAL A 36 7.25 9.63 1.55
C VAL A 36 7.00 8.87 0.26
N GLN A 37 6.99 7.54 0.30
CA GLN A 37 6.73 6.72 -0.88
C GLN A 37 5.33 6.94 -1.44
N MET A 38 4.31 7.16 -0.60
CA MET A 38 2.96 7.52 -1.04
C MET A 38 2.96 8.80 -1.90
N VAL A 39 3.80 9.77 -1.59
CA VAL A 39 3.91 11.01 -2.37
C VAL A 39 4.74 10.80 -3.65
N THR A 40 5.82 10.04 -3.56
CA THR A 40 6.74 9.84 -4.70
C THR A 40 6.31 8.74 -5.66
N LEU A 41 5.44 7.83 -5.23
CA LEU A 41 4.93 6.67 -5.97
C LEU A 41 3.42 6.47 -5.70
N PRO A 42 2.57 7.46 -6.03
CA PRO A 42 1.17 7.50 -5.62
C PRO A 42 0.31 6.39 -6.26
N PHE A 43 0.69 5.89 -7.43
CA PHE A 43 -0.04 4.82 -8.12
C PHE A 43 0.20 3.42 -7.54
N SER A 44 1.18 3.25 -6.64
CA SER A 44 1.54 1.93 -6.11
C SER A 44 1.35 1.80 -4.60
N CYS A 45 1.29 2.92 -3.86
CA CYS A 45 1.08 2.87 -2.40
C CYS A 45 0.36 4.12 -1.89
N GLY A 46 -0.38 3.98 -0.80
CA GLY A 46 -1.02 5.09 -0.12
C GLY A 46 -2.06 4.66 0.91
N VAL A 47 -2.59 5.65 1.64
CA VAL A 47 -3.57 5.44 2.73
C VAL A 47 -4.93 4.90 2.26
N GLY A 48 -5.26 5.05 0.98
CA GLY A 48 -6.48 4.52 0.39
C GLY A 48 -6.38 3.05 -0.06
N GLY A 49 -5.21 2.43 0.08
CA GLY A 49 -4.96 1.06 -0.34
C GLY A 49 -5.10 0.04 0.79
N MET A 50 -4.35 -1.05 0.65
CA MET A 50 -4.18 -2.12 1.63
C MET A 50 -2.76 -2.06 2.21
N MET A 51 -2.58 -2.57 3.42
CA MET A 51 -1.24 -2.74 4.00
C MET A 51 -1.12 -4.03 4.80
N SER A 52 0.06 -4.61 4.84
CA SER A 52 0.44 -5.65 5.80
C SER A 52 1.84 -5.34 6.31
N ALA A 53 1.97 -5.07 7.61
CA ALA A 53 3.25 -4.80 8.25
C ALA A 53 3.61 -5.92 9.21
N HIS A 54 4.75 -6.54 8.95
CA HIS A 54 5.38 -7.53 9.80
C HIS A 54 6.38 -6.84 10.73
N ILE A 55 6.17 -6.99 12.03
CA ILE A 55 6.93 -6.28 13.05
C ILE A 55 7.42 -7.28 14.08
N PHE A 56 8.74 -7.43 14.17
CA PHE A 56 9.36 -8.14 15.28
C PHE A 56 9.60 -7.17 16.44
N ALA A 57 9.03 -7.49 17.60
CA ALA A 57 9.12 -6.74 18.84
C ALA A 57 10.09 -7.44 19.81
N PRO A 58 11.42 -7.13 19.76
CA PRO A 58 12.43 -7.88 20.50
C PRO A 58 12.25 -7.79 22.03
N TYR A 59 11.63 -6.72 22.53
CA TYR A 59 11.35 -6.54 23.96
C TYR A 59 10.29 -7.51 24.51
N LYS A 60 9.53 -8.16 23.62
CA LYS A 60 8.52 -9.18 23.94
C LYS A 60 8.85 -10.55 23.36
N ASP A 61 9.91 -10.65 22.56
CA ASP A 61 10.20 -11.81 21.71
C ASP A 61 8.99 -12.26 20.89
N ASP A 62 8.32 -11.28 20.27
CA ASP A 62 7.03 -11.48 19.59
C ASP A 62 7.07 -10.94 18.16
N HIS A 63 6.30 -11.56 17.27
CA HIS A 63 6.15 -11.16 15.88
C HIS A 63 4.69 -10.83 15.59
N VAL A 64 4.42 -9.55 15.41
CA VAL A 64 3.08 -9.01 15.20
C VAL A 64 2.90 -8.67 13.73
N ILE A 65 1.72 -8.99 13.20
CA ILE A 65 1.29 -8.57 11.86
C ILE A 65 0.16 -7.58 12.03
N ILE A 66 0.35 -6.37 11.49
CA ILE A 66 -0.74 -5.39 11.34
C ILE A 66 -1.25 -5.55 9.91
N ASP A 67 -2.45 -6.06 9.76
CA ASP A 67 -3.11 -6.26 8.46
C ASP A 67 -4.24 -5.24 8.27
N GLY A 68 -4.21 -4.57 7.13
CA GLY A 68 -5.15 -3.57 6.67
C GLY A 68 -5.73 -3.96 5.33
N CYS A 69 -6.25 -5.18 5.20
CA CYS A 69 -6.96 -5.63 4.00
C CYS A 69 -8.20 -4.78 3.70
N LEU A 70 -8.38 -4.46 2.42
CA LEU A 70 -9.57 -3.77 1.93
C LEU A 70 -10.82 -4.64 2.16
N ARG A 71 -11.94 -3.99 2.45
CA ARG A 71 -13.24 -4.65 2.58
C ARG A 71 -14.22 -4.10 1.56
N ALA A 72 -15.00 -5.00 0.99
CA ALA A 72 -16.12 -4.62 0.16
C ALA A 72 -17.10 -3.77 0.99
N GLY A 73 -17.59 -2.67 0.42
CA GLY A 73 -18.52 -1.77 1.09
C GLY A 73 -19.85 -2.46 1.45
N SER A 74 -20.57 -1.98 2.45
CA SER A 74 -21.80 -2.62 2.94
C SER A 74 -22.95 -2.72 1.91
N ARG A 75 -22.82 -2.05 0.77
CA ARG A 75 -23.81 -2.01 -0.33
C ARG A 75 -23.39 -2.82 -1.56
N VAL A 76 -22.24 -3.49 -1.52
CA VAL A 76 -21.84 -4.35 -2.63
C VAL A 76 -22.81 -5.53 -2.78
N THR A 77 -23.06 -5.94 -4.02
CA THR A 77 -23.87 -7.13 -4.32
C THR A 77 -23.09 -8.01 -5.29
N SER A 78 -23.41 -9.30 -5.34
CA SER A 78 -22.72 -10.25 -6.23
C SER A 78 -22.92 -9.95 -7.72
N THR A 79 -23.90 -9.11 -8.07
CA THR A 79 -24.28 -8.78 -9.45
C THR A 79 -24.06 -7.31 -9.80
N MET A 80 -23.44 -6.50 -8.94
CA MET A 80 -23.40 -5.03 -9.10
C MET A 80 -22.71 -4.50 -10.37
N TRP A 81 -21.99 -5.36 -11.09
CA TRP A 81 -21.31 -5.05 -12.35
C TRP A 81 -21.64 -6.04 -13.48
N ALA A 82 -22.60 -6.96 -13.26
CA ALA A 82 -22.83 -8.07 -14.19
C ALA A 82 -23.43 -7.60 -15.53
N ASP A 83 -24.22 -6.53 -15.50
CA ASP A 83 -25.01 -6.07 -16.65
C ASP A 83 -24.18 -5.29 -17.68
N ASP A 84 -23.08 -4.67 -17.26
CA ASP A 84 -22.26 -3.76 -18.10
C ASP A 84 -20.78 -4.15 -18.18
N TYR A 85 -20.41 -5.33 -17.70
CA TYR A 85 -19.08 -5.91 -17.84
C TYR A 85 -18.77 -6.27 -19.30
N LEU A 86 -17.65 -5.77 -19.83
CA LEU A 86 -17.24 -5.97 -21.23
C LEU A 86 -16.17 -7.04 -21.43
N GLY A 87 -15.57 -7.57 -20.36
CA GLY A 87 -14.44 -8.50 -20.42
C GLY A 87 -13.21 -8.00 -19.65
N GLU A 88 -12.06 -8.63 -19.87
CA GLU A 88 -10.80 -8.25 -19.23
C GLU A 88 -9.79 -7.72 -20.26
N ALA A 89 -8.96 -6.77 -19.84
CA ALA A 89 -7.82 -6.34 -20.62
C ALA A 89 -6.81 -7.50 -20.76
N GLU A 90 -6.37 -7.77 -22.00
CA GLU A 90 -5.46 -8.90 -22.32
C GLU A 90 -4.16 -8.87 -21.50
N VAL A 91 -3.61 -7.68 -21.25
CA VAL A 91 -2.32 -7.52 -20.58
C VAL A 91 -2.46 -7.43 -19.06
N SER A 92 -3.41 -6.65 -18.55
CA SER A 92 -3.51 -6.36 -17.11
C SER A 92 -4.52 -7.22 -16.36
N GLY A 93 -5.40 -7.95 -17.07
CA GLY A 93 -6.53 -8.66 -16.46
C GLY A 93 -7.57 -7.73 -15.83
N SER A 94 -7.49 -6.41 -16.06
CA SER A 94 -8.42 -5.45 -15.48
C SER A 94 -9.79 -5.56 -16.13
N SER A 95 -10.85 -5.58 -15.33
CA SER A 95 -12.23 -5.58 -15.83
C SER A 95 -12.53 -4.32 -16.64
N LEU A 96 -13.13 -4.49 -17.80
CA LEU A 96 -13.45 -3.43 -18.76
C LEU A 96 -14.92 -3.00 -18.63
N PHE A 97 -15.14 -1.70 -18.61
CA PHE A 97 -16.45 -1.03 -18.65
C PHE A 97 -16.37 0.14 -19.63
N GLU A 98 -17.49 0.48 -20.29
CA GLU A 98 -17.54 1.55 -21.29
C GLU A 98 -17.15 2.92 -20.69
N ASP A 99 -17.53 3.16 -19.44
CA ASP A 99 -17.27 4.42 -18.72
C ASP A 99 -15.90 4.47 -18.02
N LEU A 100 -15.06 3.45 -18.21
CA LEU A 100 -13.72 3.35 -17.64
C LEU A 100 -13.69 3.40 -16.10
N ARG A 101 -14.78 3.06 -15.39
CA ARG A 101 -14.85 3.13 -13.92
C ARG A 101 -13.77 2.30 -13.21
N SER A 102 -13.31 1.20 -13.81
CA SER A 102 -12.19 0.39 -13.30
C SER A 102 -10.86 1.15 -13.23
N THR A 103 -10.68 2.14 -14.12
CA THR A 103 -9.45 2.95 -14.19
C THR A 103 -9.61 4.24 -13.41
N MET A 104 -10.79 4.87 -13.50
CA MET A 104 -11.08 6.13 -12.83
C MET A 104 -11.29 5.97 -11.32
N GLY A 105 -11.69 4.78 -10.87
CA GLY A 105 -12.08 4.51 -9.49
C GLY A 105 -13.48 5.03 -9.17
N TYR A 106 -13.80 5.15 -7.88
CA TYR A 106 -15.06 5.72 -7.42
C TYR A 106 -15.01 7.25 -7.58
N THR A 107 -15.99 7.82 -8.30
CA THR A 107 -16.26 9.27 -8.38
C THR A 107 -17.45 9.65 -7.53
#